data_AF-A0A4P5UEV2-F1
#
_entry.id   AF-A0A4P5UEV2-F1
#
_cell.length_a   1.000
_cell.length_b   1.000
_cell.length_c   1.000
_cell.angle_alpha   90.00
_cell.angle_beta   90.00
_cell.angle_gamma   90.00
#
_symmetry.space_group_name_H-M   'P 1'
#
loop_
_entity.id
_entity.type
_entity.pdbx_description
1 polymer ?
#
loop_
_entity_poly.entity_id
_entity_poly.type
_entity_poly.pdbx_seq_one_letter_code
_entity_poly.pdbx_strand_id
1 'polypeptide(L)'
;MSGSEQIILIIMAYISTGIGLIGYDFATPLSERKAYIREGNLKAGLSILFFWPATIMFDVFGIGGACRQSPRFLLSAFMLVATMYFCATVIFLLSRWLVSINWIAFIATAIILFTVNPMITALVLPHHAAPDSQ
;
A
#
# COMPACT_ATOMS: atom_id res chain seq x y z
N MET A 1 -12.15 13.78 -17.00
CA MET A 1 -12.38 13.02 -15.75
C MET A 1 -13.20 13.91 -14.82
N SER A 2 -14.31 13.42 -14.27
CA SER A 2 -15.12 14.19 -13.32
C SER A 2 -14.47 14.23 -11.93
N GLY A 3 -14.91 15.16 -11.08
CA GLY A 3 -14.45 15.22 -9.68
C GLY A 3 -14.80 13.96 -8.89
N SER A 4 -15.96 13.34 -9.16
CA SER A 4 -16.33 12.06 -8.54
C SER A 4 -15.41 10.91 -8.96
N GLU A 5 -15.00 10.86 -10.23
CA GLU A 5 -14.04 9.86 -10.71
C GLU A 5 -12.68 10.00 -10.01
N GLN A 6 -12.21 11.24 -9.82
CA GLN A 6 -10.96 11.51 -9.09
C GLN A 6 -11.02 11.03 -7.63
N ILE A 7 -12.12 11.31 -6.92
CA ILE A 7 -12.30 10.88 -5.53
C ILE A 7 -12.25 9.35 -5.42
N ILE A 8 -12.91 8.63 -6.32
CA ILE A 8 -12.91 7.16 -6.31
C ILE A 8 -11.49 6.62 -6.53
N LEU A 9 -10.74 7.20 -7.47
CA LEU A 9 -9.36 6.79 -7.74
C LEU A 9 -8.42 7.08 -6.56
N ILE A 10 -8.62 8.19 -5.85
CA ILE A 10 -7.87 8.51 -4.61
C ILE A 10 -8.17 7.46 -3.53
N ILE A 11 -9.44 7.12 -3.33
CA ILE A 11 -9.84 6.09 -2.37
C ILE A 11 -9.23 4.73 -2.75
N MET A 12 -9.28 4.34 -4.02
CA MET A 12 -8.66 3.11 -4.50
C MET A 12 -7.15 3.10 -4.27
N ALA A 13 -6.45 4.19 -4.59
CA ALA A 13 -5.01 4.31 -4.37
C ALA A 13 -4.65 4.21 -2.89
N TYR A 14 -5.43 4.86 -2.02
CA TYR A 14 -5.24 4.81 -0.57
C TYR A 14 -5.38 3.39 -0.02
N ILE A 15 -6.47 2.69 -0.38
CA ILE A 15 -6.73 1.32 0.06
C ILE A 15 -5.65 0.37 -0.50
N SER A 16 -5.31 0.48 -1.79
CA SER A 16 -4.25 -0.31 -2.41
C SER A 16 -2.91 -0.11 -1.72
N THR A 17 -2.57 1.10 -1.33
CA THR A 17 -1.34 1.38 -0.57
C THR A 17 -1.35 0.64 0.76
N GLY A 18 -2.43 0.71 1.53
CA GLY A 18 -2.55 -0.02 2.79
C GLY A 18 -2.44 -1.54 2.61
N ILE A 19 -3.03 -2.10 1.56
CA ILE A 19 -2.87 -3.53 1.20
C ILE A 19 -1.42 -3.85 0.88
N GLY A 20 -0.75 -3.00 0.09
CA GLY A 20 0.65 -3.15 -0.27
C GLY A 20 1.56 -3.15 0.97
N LEU A 21 1.34 -2.23 1.89
CA LEU A 21 2.08 -2.14 3.15
C LEU A 21 1.87 -3.36 4.05
N ILE A 22 0.63 -3.86 4.17
CA ILE A 22 0.36 -5.11 4.90
C ILE A 22 1.07 -6.28 4.22
N GLY A 23 1.03 -6.37 2.90
CA GLY A 23 1.74 -7.39 2.12
C GLY A 23 3.26 -7.32 2.33
N TYR A 24 3.81 -6.11 2.37
CA TYR A 24 5.22 -5.85 2.68
C TYR A 24 5.58 -6.33 4.10
N ASP A 25 4.73 -6.04 5.09
CA ASP A 25 4.90 -6.51 6.46
C ASP A 25 4.86 -8.05 6.55
N PHE A 26 4.02 -8.73 5.75
CA PHE A 26 3.99 -10.20 5.63
C PHE A 26 5.25 -10.78 4.98
N ALA A 27 5.83 -10.07 4.02
CA ALA A 27 7.05 -10.47 3.32
C ALA A 27 8.32 -10.31 4.17
N THR A 28 8.24 -9.60 5.31
CA THR A 28 9.34 -9.41 6.25
C THR A 28 9.83 -10.75 6.85
N PRO A 29 11.15 -10.93 7.06
CA PRO A 29 11.70 -12.10 7.75
C PRO A 29 11.02 -12.35 9.11
N LEU A 30 10.87 -13.62 9.49
CA LEU A 30 10.18 -14.02 10.73
C LEU A 30 10.69 -13.28 11.98
N SER A 31 12.00 -13.00 12.04
CA SER A 31 12.69 -12.26 13.12
C SER A 31 12.29 -10.78 13.24
N GLU A 32 11.76 -10.18 12.17
CA GLU A 32 11.44 -8.75 12.08
C GLU A 32 9.95 -8.48 11.84
N ARG A 33 9.14 -9.53 11.65
CA ARG A 33 7.68 -9.41 11.52
C ARG A 33 7.07 -8.64 12.69
N LYS A 34 6.21 -7.68 12.36
CA LYS A 34 5.42 -6.93 13.31
C LYS A 34 4.56 -7.85 14.19
N ALA A 35 4.34 -7.44 15.44
CA ALA A 35 3.65 -8.24 16.46
C ALA A 35 2.25 -8.69 15.99
N TYR A 36 1.49 -7.82 15.32
CA TYR A 36 0.15 -8.16 14.85
C TYR A 36 0.14 -9.32 13.83
N ILE A 37 1.20 -9.51 13.04
CA ILE A 37 1.33 -10.64 12.11
C ILE A 37 1.68 -11.91 12.87
N ARG A 38 2.60 -11.82 13.83
CA ARG A 38 2.99 -12.96 14.67
C ARG A 38 1.81 -13.49 15.49
N GLU A 39 0.99 -12.58 16.00
CA GLU A 39 -0.19 -12.89 16.83
C GLU A 39 -1.44 -13.21 16.00
N GLY A 40 -1.38 -13.11 14.67
CA GLY A 40 -2.55 -13.32 13.81
C GLY A 40 -3.70 -12.34 14.06
N ASN A 41 -3.39 -11.14 14.57
CA ASN A 41 -4.39 -10.15 14.95
C ASN A 41 -4.94 -9.40 13.72
N LEU A 42 -5.95 -9.99 13.09
CA LEU A 42 -6.63 -9.42 11.92
C LEU A 42 -7.22 -8.02 12.17
N LYS A 43 -7.63 -7.71 13.41
CA LYS A 43 -8.16 -6.39 13.77
C LYS A 43 -7.09 -5.31 13.64
N ALA A 44 -5.87 -5.62 14.05
CA ALA A 44 -4.72 -4.72 13.90
C ALA A 44 -4.28 -4.60 12.43
N GLY A 45 -4.39 -5.67 11.63
CA GLY A 45 -4.20 -5.59 10.18
C GLY A 45 -5.20 -4.64 9.50
N LEU A 46 -6.49 -4.73 9.88
CA LEU A 46 -7.54 -3.82 9.40
C LEU A 46 -7.32 -2.37 9.85
N SER A 47 -6.85 -2.14 11.09
CA SER A 47 -6.54 -0.78 11.52
C SER A 47 -5.37 -0.18 10.74
N ILE A 48 -4.35 -0.97 10.41
CA ILE A 48 -3.26 -0.54 9.51
C ILE A 48 -3.81 -0.16 8.14
N LEU A 49 -4.73 -0.93 7.56
CA LEU A 49 -5.31 -0.61 6.24
C LEU A 49 -5.90 0.80 6.18
N PHE A 50 -6.62 1.22 7.23
CA PHE A 50 -7.28 2.53 7.28
C PHE A 50 -6.44 3.64 7.89
N PHE A 51 -5.44 3.32 8.72
CA PHE A 51 -4.63 4.29 9.45
C PHE A 51 -3.13 4.18 9.11
N TRP A 52 -2.79 3.59 7.96
CA TRP A 52 -1.40 3.37 7.56
C TRP A 52 -0.52 4.64 7.63
N PRO A 53 -0.99 5.87 7.34
CA PRO A 53 -0.12 7.04 7.45
C PRO A 53 0.33 7.27 8.90
N ALA A 54 -0.57 7.07 9.86
CA ALA A 54 -0.28 7.21 11.28
C ALA A 54 0.62 6.05 11.75
N THR A 55 0.36 4.82 11.32
CA THR A 55 1.18 3.67 11.73
C THR A 55 2.63 3.80 11.27
N ILE A 56 2.86 4.25 10.03
CA ILE A 56 4.23 4.47 9.54
C ILE A 56 4.92 5.60 10.29
N MET A 57 4.22 6.70 10.60
CA MET A 57 4.78 7.77 11.42
C MET A 57 5.20 7.24 12.79
N PHE A 58 4.35 6.44 13.46
CA PHE A 58 4.71 5.82 14.75
C PHE A 58 5.92 4.88 14.63
N ASP A 59 5.98 4.05 13.58
CA ASP A 59 7.09 3.11 13.31
C ASP A 59 8.42 3.85 13.08
N VAL A 60 8.40 5.01 12.40
CA VAL A 60 9.60 5.80 12.07
C VAL A 60 10.08 6.64 13.25
N PHE A 61 9.16 7.24 14.00
CA PHE A 61 9.50 8.01 15.20
C PHE A 61 9.75 7.14 16.44
N GLY A 62 9.56 5.82 16.35
CA GLY A 62 9.79 4.88 17.44
C GLY A 62 8.80 5.03 18.59
N ILE A 63 7.66 5.69 18.35
CA ILE A 63 6.61 5.95 19.34
C ILE A 63 5.72 4.71 19.38
N GLY A 64 6.15 3.66 20.09
CA GLY A 64 5.37 2.44 20.24
C GLY A 64 6.14 1.13 20.44
N GLY A 65 7.48 1.15 20.42
CA GLY A 65 8.31 -0.03 20.71
C GLY A 65 8.26 -1.16 19.67
N ALA A 66 7.44 -1.02 18.62
CA ALA A 66 7.38 -1.96 17.49
C ALA A 66 8.29 -1.49 16.36
N CYS A 67 9.10 -2.41 15.82
CA CYS A 67 9.92 -2.33 14.61
C CYS A 67 10.26 -0.90 14.10
N ARG A 68 11.44 -0.40 14.50
CA ARG A 68 11.90 0.94 14.11
C ARG A 68 12.24 0.96 12.61
N GLN A 69 11.45 1.68 11.81
CA GLN A 69 11.68 1.80 10.37
C GLN A 69 12.50 3.04 10.03
N SER A 70 13.29 2.96 8.97
CA SER A 70 14.11 4.09 8.49
C SER A 70 13.22 5.24 8.01
N PRO A 71 13.63 6.51 8.17
CA PRO A 71 12.97 7.65 7.51
C PRO A 71 12.83 7.50 5.99
N ARG A 72 13.70 6.69 5.35
CA ARG A 72 13.58 6.34 3.93
C ARG A 72 12.29 5.57 3.63
N PHE A 73 11.83 4.72 4.55
CA PHE A 73 10.59 3.98 4.40
C PHE A 73 9.38 4.92 4.39
N LEU A 74 9.37 5.97 5.23
CA LEU A 74 8.32 6.99 5.22
C LEU A 74 8.15 7.61 3.83
N LEU A 75 9.27 8.06 3.24
CA LEU A 75 9.28 8.65 1.91
C LEU A 75 8.77 7.65 0.86
N SER A 76 9.29 6.41 0.87
CA SER A 76 8.84 5.36 -0.05
C SER A 76 7.36 5.03 0.09
N ALA A 77 6.79 5.04 1.30
CA ALA A 77 5.37 4.81 1.49
C ALA A 77 4.51 5.93 0.91
N PHE A 78 4.91 7.20 1.05
CA PHE A 78 4.22 8.30 0.36
C PHE A 78 4.39 8.24 -1.16
N MET A 79 5.56 7.83 -1.66
CA MET A 79 5.76 7.58 -3.09
C MET A 79 4.90 6.41 -3.59
N LEU A 80 4.65 5.40 -2.75
CA LEU A 80 3.76 4.28 -3.08
C LEU A 80 2.33 4.77 -3.31
N VAL A 81 1.81 5.68 -2.48
CA VAL A 81 0.48 6.29 -2.71
C VAL A 81 0.41 7.00 -4.05
N ALA A 82 1.39 7.86 -4.35
CA ALA A 82 1.43 8.59 -5.61
C ALA A 82 1.51 7.64 -6.81
N THR A 83 2.31 6.58 -6.69
CA THR A 83 2.45 5.53 -7.71
C THR A 83 1.13 4.75 -7.90
N MET A 84 0.48 4.35 -6.81
CA MET A 84 -0.82 3.67 -6.86
C MET A 84 -1.89 4.54 -7.50
N TYR A 85 -1.91 5.84 -7.20
CA TYR A 85 -2.83 6.78 -7.83
C TYR A 85 -2.57 6.93 -9.33
N PHE A 86 -1.29 7.07 -9.71
CA PHE A 86 -0.90 7.12 -11.11
C PHE A 86 -1.32 5.85 -11.86
N CYS A 87 -1.01 4.67 -11.31
CA CYS A 87 -1.42 3.38 -11.87
C CYS A 87 -2.95 3.25 -11.98
N ALA A 88 -3.68 3.59 -10.92
CA ALA A 88 -5.15 3.56 -10.93
C ALA A 88 -5.72 4.47 -12.03
N THR A 89 -5.15 5.66 -12.21
CA THR A 89 -5.58 6.60 -13.25
C THR A 89 -5.32 6.06 -14.65
N VAL A 90 -4.12 5.53 -14.91
CA VAL A 90 -3.78 4.93 -16.21
C VAL A 90 -4.68 3.74 -16.52
N ILE A 91 -4.85 2.82 -15.59
CA ILE A 91 -5.70 1.64 -15.75
C ILE A 91 -7.15 2.07 -15.98
N PHE A 92 -7.66 3.06 -15.26
CA PHE A 92 -9.02 3.56 -15.43
C PHE A 92 -9.24 4.18 -16.81
N LEU A 93 -8.30 4.99 -17.29
CA LEU A 93 -8.38 5.58 -18.63
C LEU A 93 -8.37 4.51 -19.73
N LEU A 94 -7.52 3.48 -19.59
CA LEU A 94 -7.49 2.33 -20.50
C LEU A 94 -8.80 1.53 -20.43
N SER A 95 -9.30 1.27 -19.22
CA SER A 95 -10.53 0.51 -19.00
C SER A 95 -11.74 1.25 -19.57
N ARG A 96 -11.78 2.58 -19.44
CA ARG A 96 -12.80 3.45 -20.05
C ARG A 96 -12.75 3.46 -21.57
N TRP A 97 -11.55 3.33 -22.16
CA TRP A 97 -11.39 3.25 -23.60
C TRP A 97 -11.95 1.94 -24.15
N LEU A 98 -11.80 0.84 -23.40
CA LEU A 98 -12.35 -0.48 -23.75
C LEU A 98 -13.84 -0.63 -23.40
N VAL A 99 -14.27 -0.01 -22.31
CA VAL A 99 -15.63 -0.15 -21.76
C VAL A 99 -16.21 1.24 -21.49
N SER A 100 -17.19 1.64 -22.30
CA SER A 100 -17.85 2.95 -22.19
C SER A 100 -18.69 3.14 -20.92
N ILE A 101 -18.85 2.09 -20.10
CA ILE A 101 -19.64 2.10 -18.87
C ILE A 101 -18.71 2.33 -17.66
N ASN A 102 -18.82 3.51 -17.04
CA ASN A 102 -17.92 3.96 -15.98
C ASN A 102 -17.78 2.99 -14.79
N TRP A 103 -18.88 2.40 -14.28
CA TRP A 103 -18.79 1.51 -13.13
C TRP A 103 -18.05 0.20 -13.45
N ILE A 104 -18.15 -0.31 -14.68
CA ILE A 104 -17.39 -1.47 -15.12
C ILE A 104 -15.91 -1.12 -15.22
N ALA A 105 -15.58 0.07 -15.74
CA ALA A 105 -14.20 0.54 -15.79
C ALA A 105 -13.58 0.65 -14.39
N PHE A 106 -14.34 1.09 -13.38
CA PHE A 106 -13.87 1.09 -11.99
C PHE A 106 -13.61 -0.31 -11.45
N ILE A 107 -14.50 -1.28 -11.71
CA ILE A 107 -14.30 -2.67 -11.27
C ILE A 107 -13.06 -3.27 -11.94
N ALA A 108 -12.91 -3.11 -13.25
CA ALA A 108 -11.72 -3.56 -13.98
C ALA A 108 -10.45 -2.93 -13.41
N THR A 109 -10.50 -1.63 -13.10
CA THR A 109 -9.40 -0.91 -12.47
C THR A 109 -9.03 -1.49 -11.12
N ALA A 110 -10.01 -1.73 -10.25
CA ALA A 110 -9.77 -2.32 -8.93
C ALA A 110 -9.13 -3.71 -9.05
N ILE A 111 -9.67 -4.58 -9.91
CA ILE A 111 -9.15 -5.94 -10.12
C ILE A 111 -7.68 -5.87 -10.57
N ILE A 112 -7.39 -5.14 -11.64
CA ILE A 112 -6.03 -5.06 -12.20
C ILE A 112 -5.09 -4.43 -11.16
N LEU A 113 -5.48 -3.32 -10.53
CA LEU A 113 -4.66 -2.62 -9.55
C LEU A 113 -4.32 -3.53 -8.37
N PHE A 114 -5.29 -4.27 -7.84
CA PHE A 114 -5.04 -5.22 -6.73
C PHE A 114 -4.17 -6.40 -7.16
N THR A 115 -4.28 -6.87 -8.40
CA THR A 115 -3.41 -7.92 -8.95
C THR A 115 -1.96 -7.46 -9.08
N VAL A 116 -1.71 -6.23 -9.58
CA VAL A 116 -0.35 -5.70 -9.75
C VAL A 116 0.24 -5.07 -8.49
N ASN A 117 -0.59 -4.85 -7.46
CA ASN A 117 -0.20 -4.19 -6.21
C ASN A 117 1.07 -4.78 -5.57
N PRO A 118 1.24 -6.12 -5.42
CA PRO A 118 2.45 -6.68 -4.83
C PRO A 118 3.72 -6.30 -5.61
N MET A 119 3.64 -6.27 -6.94
CA MET A 119 4.77 -5.91 -7.81
C MET A 119 5.11 -4.43 -7.67
N ILE A 120 4.11 -3.54 -7.70
CA ILE A 120 4.33 -2.09 -7.51
C ILE A 120 4.94 -1.83 -6.12
N THR A 121 4.41 -2.48 -5.10
CA THR A 121 4.89 -2.37 -3.72
C THR A 121 6.36 -2.79 -3.62
N ALA A 122 6.73 -3.93 -4.21
CA ALA A 122 8.12 -4.41 -4.20
C ALA A 122 9.08 -3.49 -4.97
N LEU A 123 8.60 -2.75 -5.98
CA LEU A 123 9.40 -1.81 -6.75
C LEU A 123 9.64 -0.47 -6.02
N VAL A 124 8.68 -0.03 -5.21
CA VAL A 124 8.70 1.30 -4.58
C VAL A 124 9.25 1.27 -3.15
N LEU A 125 8.90 0.23 -2.39
CA LEU A 125 9.36 0.11 -1.01
C LEU A 125 10.82 -0.37 -0.98
N PRO A 126 11.62 0.08 0.01
CA PRO A 126 12.98 -0.41 0.18
C PRO A 126 12.96 -1.91 0.44
N HIS A 127 14.01 -2.62 0.05
CA HIS A 127 14.14 -4.01 0.46
C HIS A 127 14.31 -4.09 1.98
N HIS A 128 13.77 -5.16 2.58
CA HIS A 128 14.16 -5.57 3.93
C HIS A 128 15.68 -5.77 3.91
N ALA A 129 16.42 -4.89 4.61
CA ALA A 129 17.86 -5.03 4.69
C ALA A 129 18.13 -6.41 5.30
N ALA A 130 18.90 -7.25 4.60
CA ALA A 130 19.50 -8.40 5.26
C ALA A 130 20.26 -7.86 6.47
N PRO A 131 20.15 -8.47 7.67
CA PRO A 131 20.98 -8.06 8.78
C PRO A 131 22.42 -8.21 8.30
N ASP A 132 23.11 -7.08 8.15
CA ASP A 132 24.54 -7.08 7.94
C ASP A 132 25.11 -7.93 9.08
N SER A 133 25.72 -9.05 8.71
CA SER A 133 26.52 -9.86 9.60
C SER A 133 27.66 -8.98 10.13
N GLN A 134 27.41 -8.28 11.24
CA GLN A 134 28.44 -7.71 12.10
C GLN A 134 28.99 -8.80 13.00
#